data_AF-A0A954LUU0-F1
#
_entry.id   AF-A0A954LUU0-F1
#
_cell.length_a   1.000
_cell.length_b   1.000
_cell.length_c   1.000
_cell.angle_alpha   90.00
_cell.angle_beta   90.00
_cell.angle_gamma   90.00
#
_symmetry.space_group_name_H-M   'P 1'
#
loop_
_entity.id
_entity.type
_entity.pdbx_description
1 polymer ?
#
loop_
_entity_poly.entity_id
_entity_poly.type
_entity_poly.pdbx_seq_one_letter_code
_entity_poly.pdbx_strand_id
1 'polypeptide(L)'
;MTLSPLPVDVTSTAMTNFADHPDGPTAESAREQFEGVFISLLLKEMRKTVGEGVFGGDASDTIGGLFDLTLGQELGKHGGLGITESLARYQRTTEAVSPTSNLSGGRP
;
A
#
# COMPACT_ATOMS: atom_id res chain seq x y z
N MET A 1 48.05 10.94 30.20
CA MET A 1 47.36 10.98 28.89
C MET A 1 46.06 10.20 29.03
N THR A 2 44.95 10.88 29.31
CA THR A 2 43.63 10.27 29.48
C THR A 2 42.78 10.67 28.28
N LEU A 3 42.59 9.76 27.32
CA LEU A 3 41.72 9.97 26.17
C LEU A 3 40.26 9.98 26.67
N SER A 4 39.62 11.15 26.62
CA SER A 4 38.17 11.25 26.80
C SER A 4 37.49 10.84 25.49
N PRO A 5 36.52 9.93 25.49
CA PRO A 5 35.77 9.62 24.28
C PRO A 5 34.81 10.76 23.95
N LEU A 6 34.80 11.18 22.68
CA LEU A 6 33.84 12.14 22.14
C LEU A 6 32.42 11.55 22.23
N PRO A 7 31.39 12.35 22.56
CA PRO A 7 30.02 11.91 22.46
C PRO A 7 29.65 11.74 20.99
N VAL A 8 29.48 10.50 20.54
CA VAL A 8 28.87 10.20 19.24
C VAL A 8 27.36 10.39 19.44
N ASP A 9 26.84 11.54 19.02
CA ASP A 9 25.40 11.78 18.99
C ASP A 9 24.79 10.97 17.84
N VAL A 10 24.33 9.76 18.16
CA VAL A 10 23.62 8.86 17.22
C VAL A 10 22.18 9.33 16.98
N THR A 11 21.75 10.41 17.63
CA THR A 11 20.35 10.89 17.62
C THR A 11 19.95 11.55 16.29
N SER A 12 20.89 11.85 15.40
CA SER A 12 20.58 12.32 14.02
C SER A 12 20.49 11.16 13.01
N THR A 13 20.00 10.00 13.44
CA THR A 13 19.59 8.94 12.52
C THR A 13 18.19 9.29 12.01
N ALA A 14 18.16 10.05 10.92
CA ALA A 14 17.14 9.96 9.87
C ALA A 14 15.77 9.39 10.30
N MET A 15 14.99 10.17 11.04
CA MET A 15 13.52 10.09 10.96
C MET A 15 13.08 10.78 9.66
N THR A 16 13.64 10.38 8.53
CA THR A 16 13.05 10.71 7.23
C THR A 16 11.92 9.71 7.05
N ASN A 17 10.69 10.20 7.19
CA ASN A 17 9.49 9.44 6.90
C ASN A 17 9.69 8.64 5.61
N PHE A 18 9.58 7.32 5.67
CA PHE A 18 9.51 6.45 4.48
C PHE A 18 8.32 6.82 3.55
N ALA A 19 7.45 7.72 3.99
CA ALA A 19 6.38 8.32 3.20
C ALA A 19 6.86 9.42 2.22
N ASP A 20 8.08 9.95 2.36
CA ASP A 20 8.58 11.10 1.59
C ASP A 20 9.72 10.69 0.64
N HIS A 21 9.54 9.59 -0.11
CA HIS A 21 10.34 9.36 -1.32
C HIS A 21 9.61 9.99 -2.50
N PRO A 22 10.18 11.03 -3.15
CA PRO A 22 9.49 11.77 -4.22
C PRO A 22 9.16 10.91 -5.45
N ASP A 23 9.80 9.75 -5.59
CA ASP A 23 9.61 8.80 -6.69
C ASP A 23 8.74 7.57 -6.31
N GLY A 24 8.21 7.51 -5.08
CA GLY A 24 7.35 6.43 -4.62
C GLY A 24 5.89 6.58 -5.08
N PRO A 25 5.13 5.47 -5.22
CA PRO A 25 3.70 5.58 -5.49
C PRO A 25 3.01 6.34 -4.35
N THR A 26 2.12 7.27 -4.71
CA THR A 26 1.32 7.99 -3.72
C THR A 26 0.51 7.00 -2.89
N ALA A 27 0.16 7.38 -1.66
CA ALA A 27 -0.66 6.53 -0.79
C ALA A 27 -1.99 6.11 -1.45
N GLU A 28 -2.56 6.97 -2.28
CA GLU A 28 -3.74 6.66 -3.10
C GLU A 28 -3.44 5.60 -4.16
N SER A 29 -2.39 5.79 -4.96
CA SER A 29 -1.98 4.82 -5.98
C SER A 29 -1.62 3.46 -5.37
N ALA A 30 -1.00 3.43 -4.20
CA ALA A 30 -0.68 2.19 -3.50
C ALA A 30 -1.95 1.43 -3.07
N ARG A 31 -3.02 2.15 -2.68
CA ARG A 31 -4.31 1.56 -2.32
C ARG A 31 -5.04 1.00 -3.54
N GLU A 32 -5.06 1.73 -4.65
CA GLU A 32 -5.62 1.27 -5.93
C GLU A 32 -4.90 0.02 -6.44
N GLN A 33 -3.56 0.01 -6.39
CA GLN A 33 -2.75 -1.14 -6.77
C GLN A 33 -3.03 -2.36 -5.90
N PHE A 34 -3.21 -2.16 -4.59
CA PHE A 34 -3.60 -3.23 -3.68
C PHE A 34 -4.97 -3.82 -4.05
N GLU A 35 -5.98 -2.97 -4.25
CA GLU A 35 -7.32 -3.40 -4.67
C GLU A 35 -7.27 -4.14 -6.01
N GLY A 36 -6.45 -3.68 -6.96
CA GLY A 36 -6.30 -4.35 -8.24
C GLY A 36 -5.68 -5.75 -8.15
N VAL A 37 -4.66 -5.94 -7.30
CA VAL A 37 -4.10 -7.27 -7.03
C VAL A 37 -5.13 -8.17 -6.37
N PHE A 38 -5.89 -7.65 -5.40
CA PHE A 38 -6.94 -8.40 -4.71
C PHE A 38 -8.03 -8.86 -5.68
N ILE A 39 -8.53 -7.96 -6.55
CA ILE A 39 -9.52 -8.30 -7.57
C ILE A 39 -8.94 -9.33 -8.56
N SER A 40 -7.68 -9.20 -8.96
CA SER A 40 -7.02 -10.19 -9.84
C SER A 40 -7.02 -11.59 -9.21
N LEU A 41 -6.76 -11.69 -7.90
CA LEU A 41 -6.81 -12.95 -7.17
C LEU A 41 -8.25 -13.49 -7.07
N LEU A 42 -9.23 -12.63 -6.83
CA LEU A 42 -10.64 -13.00 -6.80
C LEU A 42 -11.09 -13.57 -8.16
N LEU A 43 -10.76 -12.87 -9.25
CA LEU A 43 -11.08 -13.29 -10.62
C LEU A 43 -10.44 -14.64 -10.95
N LYS A 44 -9.18 -14.83 -10.54
CA LYS A 44 -8.48 -16.11 -10.69
C LYS A 44 -9.21 -17.25 -9.97
N GLU A 45 -9.63 -17.06 -8.72
CA GLU A 45 -10.36 -18.09 -7.98
C GLU A 45 -11.75 -18.32 -8.58
N MET A 46 -12.45 -17.28 -9.03
CA MET A 46 -13.72 -17.42 -9.76
C MET A 46 -13.53 -18.23 -11.06
N ARG A 47 -12.49 -17.93 -11.86
CA ARG A 47 -12.14 -18.66 -13.08
C ARG A 47 -11.92 -20.15 -12.82
N LYS A 48 -11.18 -20.48 -11.75
CA LYS A 48 -10.95 -21.87 -11.34
C LYS A 48 -12.25 -22.63 -11.03
N THR A 49 -13.29 -21.95 -10.56
CA THR A 49 -14.57 -22.60 -10.25
C THR A 49 -15.40 -22.96 -11.48
N VAL A 50 -15.11 -22.36 -12.64
CA VAL A 50 -15.80 -22.64 -13.92
C VAL A 50 -15.37 -24.00 -14.52
N GLY A 51 -14.31 -24.63 -13.98
CA GLY A 51 -13.79 -25.94 -14.43
C GLY A 51 -12.98 -25.88 -15.73
N GLU A 52 -12.44 -27.02 -16.19
CA GLU A 52 -11.68 -27.15 -17.47
C GLU A 52 -12.55 -26.99 -18.75
N GLY A 53 -13.70 -26.32 -18.66
CA GLY A 53 -14.61 -26.08 -19.78
C GLY A 53 -14.26 -24.81 -20.57
N VAL A 54 -14.32 -24.89 -21.92
CA VAL A 54 -14.13 -23.82 -22.93
C VAL A 54 -12.72 -23.20 -22.98
N PHE A 55 -11.98 -23.17 -21.88
CA PHE A 55 -10.61 -22.65 -21.78
C PHE A 55 -9.68 -23.66 -21.08
N GLY A 56 -9.73 -24.95 -21.40
CA GLY A 56 -8.83 -25.96 -20.81
C GLY A 56 -7.45 -25.99 -21.49
N GLY A 57 -6.37 -25.99 -20.71
CA GLY A 57 -4.97 -26.20 -21.15
C GLY A 57 -3.97 -25.11 -20.71
N ASP A 58 -2.67 -25.38 -20.72
CA ASP A 58 -1.59 -24.48 -20.25
C ASP A 58 -1.64 -23.06 -20.88
N ALA A 59 -2.07 -22.97 -22.14
CA ALA A 59 -2.23 -21.68 -22.84
C ALA A 59 -3.35 -20.82 -22.23
N SER A 60 -4.40 -21.46 -21.70
CA SER A 60 -5.49 -20.77 -21.03
C SER A 60 -5.08 -20.20 -19.69
N ASP A 61 -4.21 -20.87 -18.93
CA ASP A 61 -3.75 -20.32 -17.67
C ASP A 61 -2.93 -19.04 -17.84
N THR A 62 -2.16 -18.96 -18.93
CA THR A 62 -1.41 -17.75 -19.29
C THR A 62 -2.34 -16.63 -19.75
N ILE A 63 -3.25 -16.92 -20.68
CA ILE A 63 -4.19 -15.92 -21.22
C ILE A 63 -5.17 -15.46 -20.14
N GLY A 64 -5.71 -16.39 -19.36
CA GLY A 64 -6.56 -16.12 -18.21
C GLY A 64 -5.83 -15.35 -17.13
N GLY A 65 -4.56 -15.67 -16.84
CA GLY A 65 -3.76 -14.93 -15.87
C GLY A 65 -3.54 -13.47 -16.29
N LEU A 66 -3.29 -13.23 -17.59
CA LEU A 66 -3.18 -11.87 -18.13
C LEU A 66 -4.53 -11.15 -18.08
N PHE A 67 -5.61 -11.84 -18.42
CA PHE A 67 -6.97 -11.31 -18.37
C PHE A 67 -7.36 -10.87 -16.95
N ASP A 68 -7.17 -11.75 -15.96
CA ASP A 68 -7.46 -11.48 -14.55
C ASP A 68 -6.64 -10.28 -14.04
N LEU A 69 -5.37 -10.19 -14.44
CA LEU A 69 -4.48 -9.09 -14.08
C LEU A 69 -4.93 -7.75 -14.68
N THR A 70 -5.21 -7.71 -15.98
CA THR A 70 -5.62 -6.47 -16.66
C THR A 70 -6.97 -5.98 -16.13
N LEU A 71 -7.93 -6.89 -15.96
CA LEU A 71 -9.22 -6.53 -15.38
C LEU A 71 -9.11 -6.08 -13.93
N GLY A 72 -8.30 -6.78 -13.12
CA GLY A 72 -8.06 -6.38 -11.74
C GLY A 72 -7.46 -4.98 -11.65
N GLN A 73 -6.44 -4.67 -12.46
CA GLN A 73 -5.83 -3.34 -12.51
C GLN A 73 -6.82 -2.25 -12.92
N GLU A 74 -7.67 -2.50 -13.92
CA GLU A 74 -8.66 -1.52 -14.37
C GLU A 74 -9.74 -1.26 -13.31
N LEU A 75 -10.24 -2.34 -12.69
CA LEU A 75 -11.23 -2.24 -11.61
C LEU A 75 -10.65 -1.59 -10.35
N GLY A 76 -9.36 -1.80 -10.05
CA GLY A 76 -8.66 -1.14 -8.95
C GLY A 76 -8.55 0.37 -9.11
N LYS A 77 -8.41 0.87 -10.36
CA LYS A 77 -8.32 2.30 -10.67
C LYS A 77 -9.67 3.00 -10.74
N HIS A 78 -10.68 2.34 -11.30
CA HIS A 78 -12.00 2.95 -11.52
C HIS A 78 -12.99 2.78 -10.35
N GLY A 79 -12.57 2.08 -9.28
CA GLY A 79 -13.40 1.80 -8.12
C GLY A 79 -14.23 0.54 -8.32
N GLY A 80 -13.70 -0.61 -7.86
CA GLY A 80 -14.35 -1.91 -7.95
C GLY A 80 -15.11 -2.29 -6.69
N LEU A 81 -14.39 -2.53 -5.60
CA LEU A 81 -14.91 -3.08 -4.34
C LEU A 81 -14.96 -2.04 -3.21
N GLY A 82 -14.40 -0.85 -3.41
CA GLY A 82 -14.39 0.23 -2.43
C GLY A 82 -13.38 -0.01 -1.29
N ILE A 83 -12.41 -0.90 -1.51
CA ILE A 83 -11.36 -1.22 -0.52
C ILE A 83 -10.43 -0.02 -0.36
N THR A 84 -10.11 0.66 -1.46
CA THR A 84 -9.29 1.88 -1.47
C THR A 84 -9.86 2.97 -0.56
N GLU A 85 -11.17 3.24 -0.68
CA GLU A 85 -11.87 4.25 0.14
C GLU A 85 -11.97 3.81 1.62
N SER A 86 -12.22 2.52 1.85
CA SER A 86 -12.28 1.97 3.22
C SER A 86 -10.92 2.10 3.93
N LEU A 87 -9.83 1.83 3.22
CA LEU A 87 -8.47 1.96 3.74
C LEU A 87 -8.08 3.43 3.96
N ALA A 88 -8.46 4.32 3.04
CA ALA A 88 -8.28 5.77 3.21
C ALA A 88 -8.97 6.30 4.47
N ARG A 89 -10.20 5.83 4.73
CA ARG A 89 -11.00 6.20 5.91
C ARG A 89 -10.37 5.71 7.21
N TYR A 90 -9.86 4.47 7.22
CA TYR A 90 -9.14 3.93 8.37
C TYR A 90 -7.89 4.75 8.69
N GLN A 91 -7.06 5.05 7.68
CA GLN A 91 -5.85 5.87 7.83
C GLN A 91 -6.15 7.25 8.43
N ARG A 92 -7.19 7.94 7.92
CA ARG A 92 -7.62 9.24 8.46
C ARG A 92 -8.07 9.15 9.92
N THR A 93 -8.76 8.07 10.28
CA THR A 93 -9.24 7.85 11.66
C THR A 93 -8.06 7.62 12.62
N THR A 94 -7.01 6.95 12.17
CA THR A 94 -5.78 6.76 12.97
C THR A 94 -4.92 8.03 13.07
N GLU A 95 -4.85 8.86 12.02
CA GLU A 95 -4.11 10.13 12.03
C GLU A 95 -4.78 11.20 12.90
N ALA A 96 -6.12 11.21 12.99
CA ALA A 96 -6.87 12.12 13.84
C ALA A 96 -6.62 11.93 15.36
N VAL A 97 -5.97 10.84 15.75
CA VAL A 97 -5.60 10.51 17.15
C VAL A 97 -4.13 10.89 17.45
N SER A 98 -3.62 11.97 16.85
CA SER A 98 -2.39 12.63 17.29
C SER A 98 -2.60 14.13 17.48
N PRO A 99 -3.28 14.55 18.57
CA PRO A 99 -3.28 15.94 18.97
C PRO A 99 -1.91 16.27 19.58
N THR A 100 -1.24 17.22 18.94
CA THR A 100 -0.10 17.99 19.45
C THR A 100 -0.31 18.42 20.90
N SER A 101 0.38 17.80 21.87
CA SER A 101 0.69 18.48 23.13
C SER A 101 1.97 19.27 22.94
N ASN A 102 1.82 20.40 22.27
CA ASN A 102 2.71 21.55 22.38
C ASN A 102 2.82 21.92 23.87
N LEU A 103 3.89 21.47 24.52
CA LEU A 103 4.43 22.06 25.74
C LEU A 103 5.75 22.78 25.40
N SER A 104 5.68 23.73 24.47
CA SER A 104 6.62 24.85 24.40
C SER A 104 5.93 26.09 24.96
N GLY A 105 5.85 26.15 26.28
CA GLY A 105 5.49 27.33 27.05
C GLY A 105 6.71 27.81 27.82
N GLY A 106 7.76 28.21 27.10
CA GLY A 106 8.94 28.84 27.68
C GLY A 106 8.71 30.33 27.96
N ARG A 107 8.68 30.67 29.27
CA ARG A 107 9.15 31.92 29.90
C ARG A 107 8.26 33.16 29.76
N PRO A 108 8.32 34.14 30.69
CA PRO A 108 9.52 34.80 31.27
C PRO A 108 10.23 34.06 32.43
#